data_AF-A0A2A2JSZ6-F1
#
_entry.id   AF-A0A2A2JSZ6-F1
#
_cell.length_a   1.000
_cell.length_b   1.000
_cell.length_c   1.000
_cell.angle_alpha   90.00
_cell.angle_beta   90.00
_cell.angle_gamma   90.00
#
_symmetry.space_group_name_H-M   'P 1'
#
loop_
_entity.id
_entity.type
_entity.pdbx_description
1 polymer ?
#
loop_
_entity_poly.entity_id
_entity_poly.type
_entity_poly.pdbx_seq_one_letter_code
_entity_poly.pdbx_strand_id
1 'polypeptide(L)'
;MSYSVAYAVIFLCIVFEANALWCNVTLKFENDGHQKARVDVVIPGMELESDPIFFNQYKDKKHVTVTGENCEKAPWIFTTKQYDPKQEKWIVKKTVKVRYAGNGWVRGVIKDNYDLIFLDRYGVITSS
;
A
#
# COMPACT_ATOMS: atom_id res chain seq x y z
N MET A 1 -4.41 9.44 -49.77
CA MET A 1 -4.14 10.19 -48.52
C MET A 1 -5.04 9.77 -47.34
N SER A 2 -5.77 8.65 -47.39
CA SER A 2 -6.68 8.26 -46.30
C SER A 2 -6.08 7.27 -45.29
N TYR A 3 -5.01 6.56 -45.66
CA TYR A 3 -4.40 5.53 -44.81
C TYR A 3 -3.57 6.12 -43.65
N SER A 4 -2.88 7.26 -43.84
CA SER A 4 -2.06 7.89 -42.78
C SER A 4 -2.85 8.35 -41.55
N VAL A 5 -4.09 8.79 -41.73
CA VAL A 5 -4.92 9.27 -40.61
C VAL A 5 -5.43 8.09 -39.79
N ALA A 6 -5.81 6.99 -40.44
CA ALA A 6 -6.25 5.77 -39.75
C ALA A 6 -5.12 5.16 -38.89
N TYR A 7 -3.89 5.09 -39.41
CA TYR A 7 -2.73 4.63 -38.64
C TYR A 7 -2.40 5.54 -37.46
N ALA A 8 -2.51 6.86 -37.61
CA ALA A 8 -2.27 7.80 -36.53
C ALA A 8 -3.30 7.66 -35.39
N VAL A 9 -4.58 7.43 -35.72
CA VAL A 9 -5.64 7.22 -34.72
C VAL A 9 -5.46 5.88 -33.99
N ILE A 10 -5.12 4.81 -34.71
CA ILE A 10 -4.86 3.50 -34.10
C ILE A 10 -3.64 3.55 -33.17
N PHE A 11 -2.55 4.22 -33.59
CA PHE A 11 -1.36 4.36 -32.75
C PHE A 11 -1.64 5.18 -31.48
N LEU A 12 -2.48 6.21 -31.56
CA LEU A 12 -2.85 7.03 -30.40
C LEU A 12 -3.68 6.24 -29.37
N CYS A 13 -4.57 5.34 -29.81
CA CYS A 13 -5.35 4.49 -28.90
C CYS A 13 -4.49 3.46 -28.16
N ILE A 14 -3.51 2.85 -28.83
CA ILE A 14 -2.61 1.85 -28.22
C ILE A 14 -1.72 2.50 -27.14
N VAL A 15 -1.30 3.76 -27.33
CA VAL A 15 -0.52 4.49 -26.32
C VAL A 15 -1.40 4.90 -25.12
N PHE A 16 -2.71 5.08 -25.31
CA PHE A 16 -3.61 5.48 -24.24
C PHE A 16 -3.89 4.34 -23.24
N GLU A 17 -4.07 3.11 -23.74
CA GLU A 17 -4.29 1.92 -22.89
C GLU A 17 -3.04 1.44 -22.14
N ALA A 18 -1.84 1.84 -22.59
CA ALA A 18 -0.57 1.43 -21.97
C ALA A 18 -0.25 2.13 -20.63
N ASN A 19 -1.11 3.02 -20.13
CA ASN A 19 -0.87 3.77 -18.89
C ASN A 19 -1.46 3.11 -17.63
N ALA A 20 -2.07 1.93 -17.74
CA ALA A 20 -2.41 1.13 -16.57
C ALA A 20 -1.11 0.56 -15.97
N LEU A 21 -0.50 1.28 -15.03
CA LEU A 21 0.68 0.80 -14.34
C LEU A 21 0.25 -0.35 -13.41
N TRP A 22 0.62 -1.56 -13.81
CA TRP A 22 0.49 -2.75 -12.97
C TRP A 22 1.46 -2.65 -11.80
N CYS A 23 1.00 -3.05 -10.61
CA CYS A 23 1.86 -3.18 -9.45
C CYS A 23 1.79 -4.58 -8.86
N ASN A 24 2.93 -5.02 -8.34
CA ASN A 24 3.09 -6.21 -7.51
C ASN A 24 3.98 -5.84 -6.33
N VAL A 25 3.36 -5.38 -5.25
CA VAL A 25 4.06 -4.80 -4.09
C VAL A 25 3.83 -5.68 -2.87
N THR A 26 4.91 -6.25 -2.33
CA THR A 26 4.89 -6.92 -1.03
C THR A 26 5.19 -5.91 0.08
N LEU A 27 4.19 -5.65 0.92
CA LEU A 27 4.34 -4.91 2.16
C LEU A 27 4.88 -5.85 3.24
N LYS A 28 6.01 -5.51 3.85
CA LYS A 28 6.62 -6.25 4.96
C LYS A 28 6.52 -5.39 6.21
N PHE A 29 5.81 -5.87 7.22
CA PHE A 29 5.61 -5.16 8.47
C PHE A 29 6.31 -5.86 9.62
N GLU A 30 6.92 -5.08 10.51
CA GLU A 30 7.54 -5.55 11.74
C GLU A 30 7.06 -4.70 12.92
N ASN A 31 6.66 -5.36 14.01
CA ASN A 31 6.34 -4.67 15.26
C ASN A 31 7.61 -4.47 16.09
N ASP A 32 8.19 -3.27 16.04
CA ASP A 32 9.27 -2.87 16.95
C ASP A 32 8.74 -2.31 18.27
N GLY A 33 7.42 -2.19 18.42
CA GLY A 33 6.79 -1.86 19.68
C GLY A 33 6.57 -3.10 20.55
N HIS A 34 6.45 -2.87 21.86
CA HIS A 34 6.11 -3.89 22.85
C HIS A 34 4.60 -4.04 23.02
N GLN A 35 3.80 -3.18 22.39
CA GLN A 35 2.35 -3.19 22.47
C GLN A 35 1.71 -3.98 21.33
N LYS A 36 0.49 -4.48 21.55
CA LYS A 36 -0.33 -5.06 20.48
C LYS A 36 -0.71 -3.98 19.47
N ALA A 37 -0.57 -4.27 18.19
CA ALA A 37 -0.92 -3.35 17.13
C ALA A 37 -1.75 -4.05 16.05
N ARG A 38 -2.56 -3.26 15.35
CA ARG A 38 -3.25 -3.67 14.13
C ARG A 38 -2.91 -2.68 13.02
N VAL A 39 -2.66 -3.19 11.83
CA VAL A 39 -2.51 -2.37 10.62
C VAL A 39 -3.61 -2.72 9.64
N ASP A 40 -4.30 -1.70 9.17
CA ASP A 40 -5.23 -1.79 8.04
C ASP A 40 -4.64 -1.05 6.84
N VAL A 41 -4.76 -1.64 5.65
CA VAL A 41 -4.27 -1.06 4.40
C VAL A 41 -5.44 -0.89 3.45
N VAL A 42 -5.68 0.34 3.01
CA VAL A 42 -6.68 0.66 1.99
C VAL A 42 -5.97 1.21 0.77
N ILE A 43 -6.37 0.74 -0.41
CA ILE A 43 -5.80 1.12 -1.70
C ILE A 43 -6.92 1.65 -2.58
N PRO A 44 -7.24 2.96 -2.47
CA PRO A 44 -8.43 3.52 -3.10
C PRO A 44 -8.43 3.38 -4.63
N GLY A 45 -7.25 3.43 -5.26
CA GLY A 45 -7.11 3.30 -6.73
C GLY A 45 -7.58 1.95 -7.29
N MET A 46 -7.76 0.95 -6.43
CA MET A 46 -8.21 -0.41 -6.79
C MET A 46 -9.44 -0.85 -5.99
N GLU A 47 -10.04 0.05 -5.21
CA GLU A 47 -11.14 -0.27 -4.28
C GLU A 47 -10.83 -1.47 -3.37
N LEU A 48 -9.54 -1.63 -3.02
CA LEU A 48 -9.05 -2.76 -2.23
C LEU A 48 -8.84 -2.35 -0.77
N GLU A 49 -9.33 -3.18 0.15
CA GLU A 49 -8.98 -3.13 1.57
C GLU A 49 -8.34 -4.47 1.95
N SER A 50 -7.21 -4.44 2.65
CA SER A 50 -6.55 -5.65 3.12
C SER A 50 -7.29 -6.25 4.30
N ASP A 51 -7.14 -7.56 4.50
CA ASP A 51 -7.47 -8.17 5.79
C ASP A 51 -6.70 -7.46 6.93
N PRO A 52 -7.29 -7.36 8.13
CA PRO A 52 -6.64 -6.77 9.28
C PRO A 52 -5.34 -7.49 9.66
N ILE A 53 -4.24 -6.76 9.78
CA ILE A 53 -2.94 -7.33 10.11
C ILE A 53 -2.67 -7.16 11.61
N PHE A 54 -2.75 -8.24 12.38
CA PHE A 54 -2.55 -8.22 13.83
C PHE A 54 -1.11 -8.55 14.22
N PHE A 55 -0.58 -7.76 15.15
CA PHE A 55 0.71 -7.95 15.80
C PHE A 55 0.48 -8.15 17.30
N ASN A 56 0.85 -9.31 17.81
CA ASN A 56 0.57 -9.69 19.20
C ASN A 56 1.77 -9.56 20.14
N GLN A 57 2.97 -9.40 19.59
CA GLN A 57 4.23 -9.39 20.34
C GLN A 57 5.30 -8.52 19.67
N TYR A 58 6.33 -8.19 20.45
CA TYR A 58 7.55 -7.54 19.96
C TYR A 58 8.21 -8.43 18.89
N LYS A 59 8.69 -7.79 17.83
CA LYS A 59 9.33 -8.40 16.65
C LYS A 59 8.45 -9.34 15.82
N ASP A 60 7.13 -9.29 16.01
CA ASP A 60 6.22 -10.00 15.11
C ASP A 60 6.33 -9.42 13.69
N LYS A 61 6.46 -10.31 12.70
CA LYS A 61 6.66 -9.97 11.29
C LYS A 61 5.50 -10.51 10.47
N LYS A 62 4.91 -9.65 9.64
CA LYS A 62 3.81 -9.99 8.74
C LYS A 62 4.13 -9.47 7.34
N HIS A 63 3.55 -10.09 6.33
CA HIS A 63 3.62 -9.55 4.98
C HIS A 63 2.28 -9.68 4.27
N VAL A 64 2.02 -8.74 3.37
CA VAL A 64 0.84 -8.72 2.50
C VAL A 64 1.32 -8.40 1.10
N THR A 65 0.90 -9.19 0.13
CA THR A 65 1.19 -8.91 -1.28
C THR A 65 -0.03 -8.31 -1.92
N VAL A 66 0.18 -7.17 -2.57
CA VAL A 66 -0.83 -6.45 -3.33
C VAL A 66 -0.48 -6.57 -4.80
N THR A 67 -1.44 -7.01 -5.61
CA THR A 67 -1.29 -7.11 -7.05
C THR A 67 -2.52 -6.53 -7.73
N GLY A 68 -2.31 -5.68 -8.73
CA GLY A 68 -3.40 -5.08 -9.49
C GLY A 68 -2.91 -3.94 -10.38
N GLU A 69 -3.84 -3.17 -10.92
CA GLU A 69 -3.54 -2.04 -11.81
C GLU A 69 -3.84 -0.72 -11.10
N ASN A 70 -3.25 0.39 -11.57
CA ASN A 70 -3.61 1.74 -11.11
C ASN A 70 -3.34 2.02 -9.63
N CYS A 71 -2.35 1.33 -9.07
CA CYS A 71 -1.96 1.44 -7.67
C CYS A 71 -1.52 2.86 -7.26
N GLU A 72 -1.08 3.65 -8.22
CA GLU A 72 -0.61 5.02 -8.07
C GLU A 72 -1.68 6.09 -8.21
N LYS A 73 -2.88 5.74 -8.73
CA LYS A 73 -3.96 6.72 -8.97
C LYS A 73 -4.41 7.44 -7.71
N ALA A 74 -4.31 6.79 -6.55
CA ALA A 74 -4.61 7.38 -5.26
C ALA A 74 -3.59 6.95 -4.18
N PRO A 75 -3.33 7.78 -3.16
CA PRO A 75 -2.49 7.39 -2.04
C PRO A 75 -3.07 6.18 -1.31
N TRP A 76 -2.22 5.20 -1.05
CA TRP A 76 -2.53 4.08 -0.17
C TRP A 76 -2.60 4.62 1.26
N ILE A 77 -3.55 4.10 2.04
CA ILE A 77 -3.85 4.56 3.38
C ILE A 77 -3.51 3.42 4.34
N PHE A 78 -2.53 3.66 5.20
CA PHE A 78 -2.11 2.75 6.24
C PHE A 78 -2.59 3.28 7.58
N THR A 79 -3.36 2.49 8.31
CA THR A 79 -3.89 2.89 9.61
C THR A 79 -3.39 1.96 10.69
N THR A 80 -2.66 2.51 11.67
CA THR A 80 -2.27 1.77 12.87
C THR A 80 -3.32 1.95 13.96
N LYS A 81 -3.66 0.86 14.64
CA LYS A 81 -4.66 0.82 15.70
C LYS A 81 -4.09 0.17 16.96
N GLN A 82 -4.50 0.69 18.10
CA GLN A 82 -4.25 0.14 19.44
C GLN A 82 -5.47 -0.63 19.92
N TYR A 83 -5.27 -1.75 20.61
CA TYR A 83 -6.35 -2.43 21.31
C TYR A 83 -6.63 -1.73 22.65
N ASP A 84 -7.88 -1.30 22.86
CA ASP A 84 -8.39 -0.81 24.15
C ASP A 84 -9.15 -1.94 24.85
N PRO A 85 -8.58 -2.55 25.91
CA PRO A 85 -9.23 -3.65 26.63
C PRO A 85 -10.44 -3.19 27.43
N LYS A 86 -10.58 -1.90 27.75
CA LYS A 86 -11.74 -1.38 28.51
C LYS A 86 -12.98 -1.27 27.64
N GLN A 87 -12.78 -0.98 26.35
CA GLN A 87 -13.85 -0.81 25.37
C GLN A 87 -13.93 -1.99 24.39
N GLU A 88 -13.10 -3.02 24.61
CA GLU A 88 -12.95 -4.22 23.77
C GLU A 88 -12.83 -3.91 22.27
N LYS A 89 -12.18 -2.79 21.92
CA LYS A 89 -12.14 -2.29 20.55
C LYS A 89 -10.78 -1.79 20.11
N TRP A 90 -10.58 -1.76 18.79
CA TRP A 90 -9.40 -1.18 18.17
C TRP A 90 -9.62 0.31 17.92
N ILE A 91 -8.71 1.14 18.44
CA ILE A 91 -8.74 2.60 18.34
C ILE A 91 -7.65 3.06 17.38
N VAL A 92 -8.02 3.88 16.39
CA VAL A 92 -7.08 4.51 15.46
C VAL A 92 -6.08 5.38 16.20
N LYS A 93 -4.80 5.20 15.88
CA LYS A 93 -3.70 5.98 16.46
C LYS A 93 -3.03 6.86 15.42
N LYS A 94 -2.60 6.28 14.30
CA LYS A 94 -1.95 7.01 13.22
C LYS A 94 -2.47 6.55 11.87
N THR A 95 -2.48 7.48 10.93
CA THR A 95 -2.75 7.22 9.52
C THR A 95 -1.62 7.80 8.70
N VAL A 96 -1.07 6.98 7.82
CA VAL A 96 -0.03 7.38 6.85
C VAL A 96 -0.60 7.21 5.46
N LYS A 97 -0.36 8.21 4.60
CA LYS A 97 -0.76 8.17 3.18
C LYS A 97 0.48 8.24 2.30
N VAL A 98 0.57 7.37 1.32
CA VAL A 98 1.71 7.32 0.38
C VAL A 98 1.27 6.64 -0.91
N ARG A 99 1.71 7.15 -2.07
CA ARG A 99 1.47 6.47 -3.34
C ARG A 99 2.57 5.45 -3.59
N TYR A 100 2.19 4.25 -4.01
CA TYR A 100 3.11 3.17 -4.39
C TYR A 100 2.84 2.71 -5.83
N ALA A 101 3.92 2.48 -6.57
CA ALA A 101 3.89 1.94 -7.93
C ALA A 101 5.08 0.99 -8.17
N GLY A 102 4.94 0.06 -9.11
CA GLY A 102 6.01 -0.85 -9.53
C GLY A 102 5.94 -2.25 -8.91
N ASN A 103 7.06 -2.97 -9.00
CA ASN A 103 7.14 -4.39 -8.69
C ASN A 103 8.28 -4.65 -7.71
N GLY A 104 7.95 -5.07 -6.49
CA GLY A 104 8.95 -5.34 -5.46
C GLY A 104 8.39 -5.33 -4.05
N TRP A 105 9.12 -4.76 -3.09
CA TRP A 105 8.72 -4.77 -1.69
C TRP A 105 9.02 -3.46 -0.98
N VAL A 106 8.25 -3.19 0.08
CA VAL A 106 8.43 -2.07 1.01
C VAL A 106 8.39 -2.60 2.43
N ARG A 107 9.30 -2.16 3.29
CA ARG A 107 9.34 -2.55 4.70
C ARG A 107 8.93 -1.38 5.60
N GLY A 108 7.88 -1.63 6.39
CA GLY A 108 7.35 -0.75 7.41
C GLY A 108 7.60 -1.29 8.82
N VAL A 109 7.91 -0.41 9.75
CA VAL A 109 8.15 -0.73 11.15
C VAL A 109 7.20 0.06 12.03
N ILE A 110 6.51 -0.64 12.92
CA ILE A 110 5.59 -0.05 13.91
C ILE A 110 6.38 0.19 15.20
N LYS A 111 6.38 1.43 15.71
CA LYS A 111 7.05 1.80 16.97
C LYS A 111 6.07 1.76 18.16
N ASP A 112 6.59 1.89 19.38
CA ASP A 112 5.81 1.88 20.63
C ASP A 112 4.68 2.94 20.69
N ASN A 113 4.85 4.05 19.97
CA ASN A 113 3.86 5.12 19.86
C ASN A 113 2.87 4.92 18.70
N TYR A 114 2.84 3.73 18.09
CA TYR A 114 2.05 3.35 16.91
C TYR A 114 2.43 4.08 15.62
N ASP A 115 3.59 4.74 15.57
CA ASP A 115 4.10 5.29 14.31
C ASP A 115 4.51 4.15 13.38
N LEU A 116 4.01 4.20 12.15
CA LEU A 116 4.42 3.32 11.06
C LEU A 116 5.45 4.05 10.19
N ILE A 117 6.69 3.58 10.23
CA ILE A 117 7.80 4.18 9.51
C ILE A 117 8.25 3.23 8.41
N PHE A 118 8.21 3.68 7.15
CA PHE A 118 8.77 2.93 6.03
C PHE A 118 10.27 3.20 5.92
N LEU A 119 11.09 2.15 6.06
CA LEU A 119 12.55 2.27 6.19
C LEU A 119 13.27 1.96 4.87
N ASP A 120 12.86 0.88 4.22
CA ASP A 120 13.54 0.33 3.06
C ASP A 120 12.54 -0.18 2.02
N ARG A 121 12.98 -0.16 0.77
CA ARG A 121 12.19 -0.59 -0.38
C ARG A 121 13.09 -1.05 -1.51
N TYR A 122 12.56 -1.92 -2.36
CA TYR A 122 13.21 -2.39 -3.57
C TYR A 122 12.17 -2.53 -4.67
N GLY A 123 12.46 -2.04 -5.88
CA GLY A 123 11.58 -2.16 -7.06
C GLY A 123 10.25 -1.38 -6.97
N VAL A 124 10.05 -0.61 -5.89
CA VAL A 124 8.84 0.19 -5.65
C VAL A 124 9.19 1.67 -5.65
N ILE A 125 8.43 2.44 -6.42
CA ILE A 125 8.50 3.90 -6.49
C ILE A 125 7.47 4.47 -5.50
N THR A 126 7.84 5.57 -4.82
CA THR A 126 6.99 6.22 -3.84
C THR A 126 6.87 7.71 -4.12
N SER A 127 5.69 8.28 -3.90
CA SER A 127 5.52 9.73 -3.85
C SER A 127 4.58 10.15 -2.71
N SER A 128 4.85 11.35 -2.19
CA SER A 128 4.03 12.02 -1.16
C SER A 128 2.82 12.70 -1.78
#